data_AF-A0A8C5TZC5-F1
#
_entry.id   AF-A0A8C5TZC5-F1
#
_cell.length_a   1.000
_cell.length_b   1.000
_cell.length_c   1.000
_cell.angle_alpha   90.00
_cell.angle_beta   90.00
_cell.angle_gamma   90.00
#
_symmetry.space_group_name_H-M   'P 1'
#
loop_
_entity.id
_entity.type
_entity.pdbx_description
1 polymer ?
#
loop_
_entity_poly.entity_id
_entity_poly.type
_entity_poly.pdbx_seq_one_letter_code
_entity_poly.pdbx_strand_id
1 'polypeptide(L)'
;MGLCIGEVDTSRIVHIHSVIILRRSDKRKDRVEISPEQLSAASTEAERLAEMTGRPMRVVGWYHSHPHITVWPSHVDVRTQAMYQMMDQGFVGLIFSCFIEDKNTKTGRILYTCFQSIQAQKSSEYERIEIPIHVVPHETIGKVCLESAVELPKILCQEEQDAYRRIHSLTHLDSVTKIHNGSVFTKNLCSQMSAISGPLLQWLEDRLEQNKQRVQELQQEKEQLLEELAALE
;
A
#
# COMPACT_ATOMS: atom_id res chain seq x y z
N MET A 1 4.52 -4.92 1.13
CA MET A 1 3.50 -5.61 0.32
C MET A 1 2.14 -5.24 0.87
N GLY A 2 1.09 -5.40 0.08
CA GLY A 2 -0.26 -5.15 0.52
C GLY A 2 -1.29 -5.68 -0.45
N LEU A 3 -2.56 -5.47 -0.13
CA LEU A 3 -3.71 -5.86 -0.92
C LEU A 3 -4.43 -4.63 -1.47
N CYS A 4 -5.11 -4.81 -2.59
CA CYS A 4 -5.89 -3.78 -3.26
C CYS A 4 -7.38 -4.10 -3.08
N ILE A 5 -8.14 -3.13 -2.59
CA ILE A 5 -9.61 -3.20 -2.48
C ILE A 5 -10.23 -2.34 -3.57
N GLY A 6 -11.20 -2.92 -4.26
CA GLY A 6 -11.83 -2.28 -5.39
C GLY A 6 -13.08 -3.01 -5.85
N GLU A 7 -13.53 -2.68 -7.04
CA GLU A 7 -14.64 -3.34 -7.72
C GLU A 7 -14.23 -3.70 -9.15
N VAL A 8 -15.01 -4.58 -9.77
CA VAL A 8 -14.85 -4.94 -11.18
C VAL A 8 -16.10 -4.53 -11.91
N ASP A 9 -15.96 -3.71 -12.95
CA ASP A 9 -17.10 -3.25 -13.73
C ASP A 9 -17.58 -4.31 -14.76
N THR A 10 -18.70 -4.01 -15.43
CA THR A 10 -19.28 -4.88 -16.46
C THR A 10 -18.39 -5.05 -17.69
N SER A 11 -17.46 -4.11 -17.91
CA SER A 11 -16.46 -4.15 -18.99
C SER A 11 -15.19 -4.90 -18.57
N ARG A 12 -15.20 -5.55 -17.39
CA ARG A 12 -14.07 -6.27 -16.80
C ARG A 12 -12.86 -5.40 -16.46
N ILE A 13 -13.08 -4.11 -16.22
CA ILE A 13 -12.04 -3.19 -15.72
C ILE A 13 -12.05 -3.25 -14.19
N VAL A 14 -10.86 -3.40 -13.62
CA VAL A 14 -10.64 -3.37 -12.17
C VAL A 14 -10.45 -1.93 -11.71
N HIS A 15 -11.33 -1.44 -10.84
CA HIS A 15 -11.24 -0.13 -10.23
C HIS A 15 -10.75 -0.27 -8.79
N ILE A 16 -9.49 0.10 -8.54
CA ILE A 16 -8.89 0.04 -7.20
C ILE A 16 -9.19 1.35 -6.46
N HIS A 17 -9.87 1.26 -5.31
CA HIS A 17 -10.29 2.43 -4.52
C HIS A 17 -9.43 2.67 -3.28
N SER A 18 -8.92 1.61 -2.67
CA SER A 18 -8.08 1.70 -1.48
C SER A 18 -7.12 0.51 -1.40
N VAL A 19 -6.20 0.56 -0.46
CA VAL A 19 -5.18 -0.47 -0.26
C VAL A 19 -5.04 -0.80 1.22
N ILE A 20 -4.73 -2.07 1.52
CA ILE A 20 -4.38 -2.53 2.86
C ILE A 20 -2.88 -2.77 2.89
N ILE A 21 -2.21 -2.11 3.85
CA ILE A 21 -0.79 -2.34 4.12
C ILE A 21 -0.67 -3.62 4.95
N LEU A 22 0.08 -4.60 4.44
CA LEU A 22 0.28 -5.86 5.14
C LEU A 22 1.68 -5.94 5.74
N ARG A 23 1.74 -6.47 6.96
CA ARG A 23 2.99 -6.94 7.56
C ARG A 23 3.48 -8.19 6.84
N ARG A 24 4.76 -8.24 6.53
CA ARG A 24 5.38 -9.41 5.91
C ARG A 24 6.00 -10.32 6.98
N SER A 25 5.51 -11.55 7.07
CA SER A 25 6.01 -12.56 8.02
C SER A 25 7.33 -13.20 7.57
N ASP A 26 7.47 -13.57 6.29
CA ASP A 26 8.71 -14.09 5.70
C ASP A 26 9.56 -12.98 5.08
N LYS A 27 10.73 -12.67 5.65
CA LYS A 27 11.60 -11.58 5.19
C LYS A 27 12.66 -11.99 4.15
N ARG A 28 12.67 -13.24 3.67
CA ARG A 28 13.68 -13.72 2.70
C ARG A 28 13.60 -12.96 1.36
N LYS A 29 14.67 -12.94 0.57
CA LYS A 29 14.62 -12.30 -0.75
C LYS A 29 13.60 -13.03 -1.67
N ASP A 30 12.90 -12.28 -2.51
CA ASP A 30 12.00 -12.79 -3.57
C ASP A 30 10.78 -13.63 -3.13
N ARG A 31 10.51 -13.79 -1.82
CA ARG A 31 9.37 -14.56 -1.29
C ARG A 31 8.23 -13.68 -0.78
N VAL A 32 7.36 -13.23 -1.67
CA VAL A 32 6.20 -12.41 -1.29
C VAL A 32 4.94 -13.26 -1.36
N GLU A 33 4.53 -13.83 -0.23
CA GLU A 33 3.30 -14.62 -0.10
C GLU A 33 2.39 -13.97 0.94
N ILE A 34 1.09 -13.92 0.65
CA ILE A 34 0.05 -13.41 1.55
C ILE A 34 -0.56 -14.62 2.22
N SER A 35 -0.62 -14.62 3.56
CA SER A 35 -1.18 -15.77 4.27
C SER A 35 -2.70 -15.83 4.10
N PRO A 36 -3.33 -17.02 4.18
CA PRO A 36 -4.79 -17.15 4.14
C PRO A 36 -5.50 -16.29 5.20
N GLU A 37 -4.89 -16.12 6.37
CA GLU A 37 -5.42 -15.27 7.45
C GLU A 37 -5.43 -13.79 7.04
N GLN A 38 -4.41 -13.34 6.32
CA GLN A 38 -4.35 -11.98 5.79
C GLN A 38 -5.38 -11.75 4.68
N LEU A 39 -5.58 -12.73 3.80
CA LEU A 39 -6.65 -12.68 2.79
C LEU A 39 -8.04 -12.65 3.43
N SER A 40 -8.25 -13.44 4.49
CA SER A 40 -9.50 -13.43 5.25
C SER A 40 -9.74 -12.08 5.90
N ALA A 41 -8.74 -11.51 6.58
CA ALA A 41 -8.85 -10.20 7.22
C ALA A 41 -9.13 -9.09 6.20
N ALA A 42 -8.49 -9.14 5.03
CA ALA A 42 -8.74 -8.20 3.95
C ALA A 42 -10.13 -8.35 3.32
N SER A 43 -10.68 -9.57 3.28
CA SER A 43 -12.04 -9.81 2.82
C SER A 43 -13.07 -9.21 3.78
N THR A 44 -12.88 -9.40 5.10
CA THR A 44 -13.71 -8.75 6.13
C THR A 44 -13.65 -7.22 6.04
N GLU A 45 -12.46 -6.65 5.79
CA GLU A 45 -12.33 -5.22 5.59
C GLU A 45 -13.02 -4.74 4.31
N ALA A 46 -12.97 -5.51 3.22
CA ALA A 46 -13.68 -5.18 2.00
C ALA A 46 -15.21 -5.19 2.19
N GLU A 47 -15.75 -6.16 2.94
CA GLU A 47 -17.17 -6.21 3.32
C GLU A 47 -17.58 -4.97 4.13
N ARG A 48 -16.78 -4.59 5.14
CA ARG A 48 -17.00 -3.38 5.94
C ARG A 48 -17.02 -2.12 5.07
N LEU A 49 -16.09 -2.01 4.12
CA LEU A 49 -16.04 -0.89 3.18
C LEU A 49 -17.21 -0.90 2.19
N ALA A 50 -17.68 -2.09 1.78
CA ALA A 50 -18.84 -2.23 0.91
C ALA A 50 -20.11 -1.69 1.59
N GLU A 51 -20.35 -2.08 2.84
CA GLU A 51 -21.48 -1.59 3.64
C GLU A 51 -21.40 -0.08 3.86
N MET A 52 -20.23 0.45 4.20
CA MET A 52 -20.04 1.87 4.47
C MET A 52 -20.19 2.77 3.24
N THR A 53 -19.78 2.29 2.07
CA THR A 53 -19.77 3.09 0.84
C THR A 53 -20.98 2.81 -0.06
N GLY A 54 -21.74 1.74 0.22
CA GLY A 54 -22.82 1.27 -0.65
C GLY A 54 -22.33 0.73 -1.99
N ARG A 55 -21.06 0.34 -2.09
CA ARG A 55 -20.42 -0.13 -3.33
C ARG A 55 -19.96 -1.58 -3.18
N PRO A 56 -19.91 -2.38 -4.26
CA PRO A 56 -19.53 -3.79 -4.20
C PRO A 56 -18.00 -3.97 -4.06
N MET A 57 -17.44 -3.48 -2.94
CA MET A 57 -16.01 -3.55 -2.64
C MET A 57 -15.59 -5.00 -2.35
N ARG A 58 -14.48 -5.42 -2.95
CA ARG A 58 -13.83 -6.72 -2.72
C ARG A 58 -12.33 -6.61 -2.85
N VAL A 59 -11.59 -7.65 -2.44
CA VAL A 59 -10.16 -7.75 -2.74
C VAL A 59 -10.00 -8.07 -4.22
N VAL A 60 -9.28 -7.21 -4.96
CA VAL A 60 -9.13 -7.30 -6.42
C VAL A 60 -7.68 -7.48 -6.89
N GLY A 61 -6.72 -7.33 -5.98
CA GLY A 61 -5.32 -7.47 -6.35
C GLY A 61 -4.38 -7.34 -5.18
N TRP A 62 -3.09 -7.33 -5.50
CA TRP A 62 -2.01 -7.21 -4.53
C TRP A 62 -0.88 -6.36 -5.10
N TYR A 63 -0.04 -5.84 -4.21
CA TYR A 63 1.12 -5.08 -4.62
C TYR A 63 2.35 -5.36 -3.74
N HIS A 64 3.52 -5.23 -4.35
CA HIS A 64 4.80 -5.21 -3.64
C HIS A 64 5.80 -4.25 -4.28
N SER A 65 6.93 -4.07 -3.61
CA SER A 65 7.97 -3.15 -4.05
C SER A 65 9.27 -3.86 -4.39
N HIS A 66 9.96 -3.30 -5.37
CA HIS A 66 11.21 -3.74 -5.97
C HIS A 66 12.27 -2.65 -5.72
N PRO A 67 12.85 -2.57 -4.50
CA PRO A 67 13.89 -1.59 -4.21
C PRO A 67 15.17 -1.91 -4.99
N HIS A 68 15.72 -0.93 -5.69
CA HIS A 68 16.97 -1.04 -6.46
C HIS A 68 16.99 -2.12 -7.55
N ILE A 69 15.84 -2.66 -7.94
CA ILE A 69 15.70 -3.67 -8.99
C ILE A 69 14.61 -3.27 -9.98
N THR A 70 14.59 -3.92 -11.16
CA THR A 70 13.66 -3.58 -12.24
C THR A 70 12.21 -3.75 -11.84
N VAL A 71 11.31 -3.01 -12.49
CA VAL A 71 9.86 -3.09 -12.27
C VAL A 71 9.21 -4.39 -12.78
N TRP A 72 9.93 -5.15 -13.60
CA TRP A 72 9.42 -6.40 -14.15
C TRP A 72 9.28 -7.50 -13.09
N PRO A 73 8.18 -8.29 -13.11
CA PRO A 73 7.99 -9.39 -12.17
C PRO A 73 9.02 -10.50 -12.42
N SER A 74 9.50 -11.08 -11.32
CA SER A 74 10.32 -12.29 -11.34
C SER A 74 9.47 -13.53 -11.68
N HIS A 75 10.13 -14.67 -11.91
CA HIS A 75 9.41 -15.93 -12.12
C HIS A 75 8.63 -16.37 -10.86
N VAL A 76 9.08 -15.96 -9.68
CA VAL A 76 8.35 -16.21 -8.42
C VAL A 76 7.09 -15.36 -8.38
N ASP A 77 7.18 -14.07 -8.75
CA ASP A 77 6.01 -13.17 -8.79
C ASP A 77 4.94 -13.67 -9.76
N VAL A 78 5.33 -14.13 -10.96
CA VAL A 78 4.41 -14.72 -11.96
C VAL A 78 3.75 -15.99 -11.42
N ARG A 79 4.51 -16.87 -10.75
CA ARG A 79 3.93 -18.08 -10.15
C ARG A 79 2.96 -17.75 -9.00
N THR A 80 3.31 -16.81 -8.14
CA THR A 80 2.44 -16.34 -7.05
C THR A 80 1.17 -15.70 -7.61
N GLN A 81 1.28 -14.88 -8.65
CA GLN A 81 0.15 -14.28 -9.35
C GLN A 81 -0.77 -15.36 -9.96
N ALA A 82 -0.20 -16.38 -10.60
CA ALA A 82 -0.98 -17.51 -11.12
C ALA A 82 -1.74 -18.25 -10.01
N MET A 83 -1.13 -18.43 -8.83
CA MET A 83 -1.79 -19.04 -7.66
C MET A 83 -2.98 -18.21 -7.20
N TYR A 84 -2.88 -16.88 -7.11
CA TYR A 84 -4.03 -16.05 -6.76
C TYR A 84 -5.11 -16.06 -7.85
N GLN A 85 -4.72 -16.16 -9.13
CA GLN A 85 -5.69 -16.29 -10.22
C GLN A 85 -6.47 -17.61 -10.19
N MET A 86 -5.97 -18.65 -9.51
CA MET A 86 -6.77 -19.86 -9.26
C MET A 86 -7.97 -19.59 -8.35
N MET A 87 -7.86 -18.60 -7.45
CA MET A 87 -8.95 -18.18 -6.57
C MET A 87 -9.89 -17.19 -7.27
N ASP A 88 -9.32 -16.24 -8.02
CA ASP A 88 -10.07 -15.26 -8.78
C ASP A 88 -9.33 -14.85 -10.06
N GLN A 89 -9.92 -15.19 -11.21
CA GLN A 89 -9.34 -14.88 -12.53
C GLN A 89 -9.19 -13.37 -12.78
N GLY A 90 -9.97 -12.52 -12.09
CA GLY A 90 -9.86 -11.07 -12.17
C GLY A 90 -8.76 -10.45 -11.31
N PHE A 91 -8.04 -11.25 -10.53
CA PHE A 91 -7.02 -10.76 -9.60
C PHE A 91 -5.79 -10.22 -10.34
N VAL A 92 -5.32 -9.04 -9.95
CA VAL A 92 -4.17 -8.36 -10.60
C VAL A 92 -3.00 -8.13 -9.64
N GLY A 93 -1.77 -8.16 -10.18
CA GLY A 93 -0.55 -7.86 -9.43
C GLY A 93 0.05 -6.51 -9.84
N LEU A 94 0.46 -5.71 -8.86
CA LEU A 94 1.17 -4.45 -9.08
C LEU A 94 2.57 -4.48 -8.49
N ILE A 95 3.54 -3.91 -9.22
CA ILE A 95 4.92 -3.79 -8.75
C ILE A 95 5.35 -2.33 -8.80
N PHE A 96 5.97 -1.87 -7.71
CA PHE A 96 6.57 -0.55 -7.61
C PHE A 96 8.09 -0.68 -7.49
N SER A 97 8.83 -0.26 -8.51
CA SER A 97 10.30 -0.17 -8.47
C SER A 97 10.70 1.16 -7.86
N CYS A 98 11.45 1.10 -6.76
CA CYS A 98 11.81 2.26 -5.95
C CYS A 98 13.33 2.42 -5.84
N PHE A 99 13.77 3.65 -5.57
CA PHE A 99 15.19 3.98 -5.35
C PHE A 99 16.09 3.59 -6.54
N ILE A 100 15.59 3.76 -7.76
CA ILE A 100 16.40 3.63 -8.97
C ILE A 100 17.14 4.94 -9.17
N GLU A 101 18.46 4.90 -9.14
CA GLU A 101 19.31 6.06 -9.35
C GLU A 101 20.31 5.76 -10.46
N ASP A 102 20.31 6.60 -11.48
CA ASP A 102 21.39 6.61 -12.47
C ASP A 102 22.52 7.48 -11.93
N LYS A 103 23.62 6.84 -11.51
CA LYS A 103 24.78 7.53 -10.94
C LYS A 103 25.45 8.50 -11.91
N ASN A 104 25.33 8.28 -13.21
CA ASN A 104 25.94 9.13 -14.22
C ASN A 104 25.11 10.39 -14.44
N THR A 105 23.78 10.27 -14.46
CA THR A 105 22.87 11.41 -14.70
C THR A 105 22.34 12.04 -13.41
N LYS A 106 22.60 11.44 -12.25
CA LYS A 106 22.03 11.80 -10.94
C LYS A 106 20.51 11.89 -10.96
N THR A 107 19.88 11.03 -11.76
CA THR A 107 18.41 11.03 -11.92
C THR A 107 17.81 9.88 -11.12
N GLY A 108 16.91 10.23 -10.19
CA GLY A 108 16.06 9.27 -9.49
C GLY A 108 14.85 8.88 -10.33
N ARG A 109 14.46 7.60 -10.30
CA ARG A 109 13.29 7.07 -10.99
C ARG A 109 12.45 6.20 -10.05
N ILE A 110 11.13 6.31 -10.20
CA ILE A 110 10.14 5.40 -9.61
C ILE A 110 9.30 4.89 -10.77
N LEU A 111 9.15 3.58 -10.88
CA LEU A 111 8.40 2.94 -11.96
C LEU A 111 7.33 2.03 -11.35
N TYR A 112 6.21 1.88 -12.03
CA TYR A 112 5.18 0.93 -11.64
C TYR A 112 4.64 0.18 -12.85
N THR A 113 4.16 -1.05 -12.63
CA THR A 113 3.54 -1.88 -13.66
C THR A 113 2.40 -2.70 -13.05
N CYS A 114 1.49 -3.16 -13.91
CA CYS A 114 0.40 -4.07 -13.57
C CYS A 114 0.48 -5.31 -14.47
N PHE A 115 0.25 -6.49 -13.90
CA PHE A 115 0.38 -7.74 -14.63
C PHE A 115 -0.60 -8.81 -14.14
N GLN A 116 -0.85 -9.77 -15.03
CA GLN A 116 -1.43 -11.07 -14.72
C GLN A 116 -0.50 -12.16 -15.23
N SER A 117 -0.89 -13.42 -14.98
CA SER A 117 -0.19 -14.61 -15.45
C SER A 117 -1.11 -15.45 -16.35
N ILE A 118 -0.54 -16.01 -17.41
CA ILE A 118 -1.21 -16.92 -18.33
C ILE A 118 -0.40 -18.20 -18.47
N GLN A 119 -1.07 -19.34 -18.60
CA GLN A 119 -0.39 -20.61 -18.83
C GLN A 119 0.18 -20.62 -20.27
N ALA A 120 1.46 -20.95 -20.41
CA ALA A 120 2.12 -21.05 -21.70
C ALA A 120 1.48 -22.17 -22.55
N GLN A 121 1.30 -21.93 -23.86
CA GLN A 121 0.63 -22.90 -24.74
C GLN A 121 1.38 -24.23 -24.91
N LYS A 122 2.68 -24.27 -24.60
CA LYS A 122 3.58 -25.41 -24.87
C LYS A 122 4.28 -25.96 -23.63
N SER A 123 4.04 -25.40 -22.44
CA SER A 123 4.65 -25.85 -21.19
C SER A 123 3.69 -25.70 -20.02
N SER A 124 3.95 -26.39 -18.91
CA SER A 124 3.23 -26.20 -17.64
C SER A 124 3.71 -24.94 -16.89
N GLU A 125 4.42 -24.03 -17.56
CA GLU A 125 4.94 -22.80 -16.97
C GLU A 125 3.96 -21.64 -17.19
N TYR A 126 4.04 -20.65 -16.30
CA TYR A 126 3.25 -19.42 -16.39
C TYR A 126 4.10 -18.30 -16.96
N GLU A 127 3.53 -17.53 -17.88
CA GLU A 127 4.12 -16.35 -18.49
C GLU A 127 3.40 -15.09 -18.00
N ARG A 128 4.16 -13.98 -17.94
CA ARG A 128 3.62 -12.66 -17.63
C ARG A 128 2.81 -12.12 -18.80
N ILE A 129 1.63 -11.59 -18.51
CA ILE A 129 0.90 -10.68 -19.41
C ILE A 129 0.78 -9.31 -18.75
N GLU A 130 1.03 -8.26 -19.53
CA GLU A 130 0.92 -6.87 -19.07
C GLU A 130 -0.53 -6.39 -19.12
N ILE A 131 -0.96 -5.73 -18.06
CA ILE A 131 -2.31 -5.16 -17.97
C ILE A 131 -2.18 -3.63 -18.02
N PRO A 132 -2.88 -2.95 -18.95
CA PRO A 132 -2.91 -1.49 -18.96
C PRO A 132 -3.40 -0.92 -17.62
N ILE A 133 -2.69 0.08 -17.12
CA ILE A 133 -3.01 0.76 -15.85
C ILE A 133 -3.20 2.25 -16.09
N HIS A 134 -4.23 2.82 -15.48
CA HIS A 134 -4.53 4.24 -15.52
C HIS A 134 -4.72 4.77 -14.10
N VAL A 135 -4.12 5.92 -13.80
CA VAL A 135 -4.32 6.62 -12.53
C VAL A 135 -5.47 7.60 -12.73
N VAL A 136 -6.60 7.33 -12.08
CA VAL A 136 -7.76 8.22 -12.09
C VAL A 136 -7.49 9.38 -11.13
N PRO A 137 -7.55 10.65 -11.58
CA PRO A 137 -7.35 11.79 -10.70
C PRO A 137 -8.47 11.85 -9.65
N HIS A 138 -8.09 12.07 -8.40
CA HIS A 138 -9.01 12.26 -7.28
C HIS A 138 -8.53 13.48 -6.49
N GLU A 139 -9.37 14.51 -6.37
CA GLU A 139 -8.96 15.83 -5.88
C GLU A 139 -8.61 15.84 -4.38
N THR A 140 -9.33 15.03 -3.60
CA THR A 140 -9.16 14.94 -2.14
C THR A 140 -8.64 13.57 -1.72
N ILE A 141 -8.13 13.44 -0.49
CA ILE A 141 -7.79 12.13 0.06
C ILE A 141 -9.03 11.60 0.78
N GLY A 142 -9.57 10.48 0.30
CA GLY A 142 -10.68 9.79 0.95
C GLY A 142 -10.30 9.29 2.35
N LYS A 143 -11.27 9.28 3.26
CA LYS A 143 -11.09 8.85 4.66
C LYS A 143 -10.43 7.47 4.77
N VAL A 144 -10.88 6.50 3.97
CA VAL A 144 -10.35 5.12 3.96
C VAL A 144 -8.86 5.11 3.64
N CYS A 145 -8.44 5.83 2.59
CA CYS A 145 -7.03 5.91 2.21
C CYS A 145 -6.17 6.59 3.28
N LEU A 146 -6.70 7.63 3.94
CA LEU A 146 -6.02 8.29 5.05
C LEU A 146 -5.85 7.36 6.25
N GLU A 147 -6.92 6.65 6.64
CA GLU A 147 -6.89 5.64 7.70
C GLU A 147 -5.86 4.55 7.38
N SER A 148 -5.85 4.01 6.15
CA SER A 148 -4.86 3.03 5.73
C SER A 148 -3.41 3.58 5.74
N ALA A 149 -3.20 4.84 5.39
CA ALA A 149 -1.88 5.46 5.39
C ALA A 149 -1.30 5.60 6.81
N VAL A 150 -2.13 5.95 7.80
CA VAL A 150 -1.71 6.11 9.20
C VAL A 150 -1.55 4.79 9.96
N GLU A 151 -1.89 3.65 9.34
CA GLU A 151 -1.61 2.32 9.90
C GLU A 151 -0.14 1.91 9.77
N LEU A 152 0.62 2.45 8.82
CA LEU A 152 2.02 2.04 8.60
C LEU A 152 2.90 2.15 9.86
N PRO A 153 2.94 3.29 10.59
CA PRO A 153 3.72 3.39 11.83
C PRO A 153 3.26 2.39 12.90
N LYS A 154 1.95 2.12 12.99
CA LYS A 154 1.39 1.18 13.97
C LYS A 154 1.84 -0.25 13.67
N ILE A 155 1.78 -0.65 12.40
CA ILE A 155 2.23 -1.97 11.93
C ILE A 155 3.72 -2.18 12.24
N LEU A 156 4.56 -1.18 11.94
CA LEU A 156 6.01 -1.24 12.20
C LEU A 156 6.33 -1.33 13.71
N CYS A 157 5.60 -0.59 14.53
CA CYS A 157 5.75 -0.62 15.97
C CYS A 157 5.31 -1.97 16.55
N GLN A 158 4.16 -2.49 16.11
CA GLN A 158 3.69 -3.81 16.53
C GLN A 158 4.67 -4.92 16.12
N GLU A 159 5.32 -4.77 14.96
CA GLU A 159 6.31 -5.72 14.50
C GLU A 159 7.53 -5.82 15.44
N GLU A 160 8.08 -4.67 15.86
CA GLU A 160 9.17 -4.63 16.83
C GLU A 160 8.72 -5.11 18.21
N GLN A 161 7.51 -4.75 18.65
CA GLN A 161 6.97 -5.20 19.92
C GLN A 161 6.81 -6.73 19.96
N ASP A 162 6.29 -7.35 18.90
CA ASP A 162 6.15 -8.80 18.83
C ASP A 162 7.52 -9.50 18.84
N ALA A 163 8.51 -8.95 18.14
CA ALA A 163 9.88 -9.47 18.19
C ALA A 163 10.48 -9.36 19.60
N TYR A 164 10.28 -8.21 20.25
CA TYR A 164 10.73 -7.98 21.61
C TYR A 164 10.05 -8.90 22.64
N ARG A 165 8.73 -9.12 22.52
CA ARG A 165 7.98 -10.05 23.38
C ARG A 165 8.47 -11.49 23.22
N ARG A 166 8.77 -11.93 22.00
CA ARG A 166 9.32 -13.28 21.75
C ARG A 166 10.67 -13.47 22.46
N ILE A 167 11.60 -12.51 22.36
CA ILE A 167 12.87 -12.64 23.06
C ILE A 167 12.69 -12.52 24.59
N HIS A 168 11.77 -11.67 25.05
CA HIS A 168 11.48 -11.50 26.47
C HIS A 168 10.86 -12.74 27.12
N SER A 169 10.13 -13.56 26.36
CA SER A 169 9.59 -14.85 26.85
C SER A 169 10.68 -15.88 27.20
N LEU A 170 11.93 -15.69 26.75
CA LEU A 170 13.04 -16.54 27.12
C LEU A 170 13.53 -16.17 28.53
N THR A 171 13.00 -16.89 29.54
CA THR A 171 13.25 -16.60 30.96
C THR A 171 14.70 -16.78 31.39
N HIS A 172 15.46 -17.62 30.67
CA HIS A 172 16.84 -17.99 30.96
C HIS A 172 17.88 -16.92 30.59
N LEU A 173 17.49 -15.83 29.91
CA LEU A 173 18.43 -14.78 29.52
C LEU A 173 18.91 -13.98 30.74
N ASP A 174 20.21 -13.68 30.76
CA ASP A 174 20.82 -12.87 31.80
C ASP A 174 20.38 -11.40 31.72
N SER A 175 20.57 -10.67 32.82
CA SER A 175 20.14 -9.27 32.94
C SER A 175 20.86 -8.33 31.98
N VAL A 176 22.13 -8.58 31.66
CA VAL A 176 22.90 -7.74 30.72
C VAL A 176 22.36 -7.92 29.31
N THR A 177 22.07 -9.15 28.90
CA THR A 177 21.40 -9.44 27.62
C THR A 177 20.01 -8.78 27.55
N LYS A 178 19.23 -8.81 28.64
CA LYS A 178 17.93 -8.11 28.69
C LYS A 178 18.07 -6.59 28.52
N ILE A 179 19.06 -5.98 29.18
CA ILE A 179 19.36 -4.53 29.01
C ILE A 179 19.75 -4.25 27.56
N HIS A 180 20.64 -5.05 26.97
CA HIS A 180 21.04 -4.91 25.58
C HIS A 180 19.85 -4.97 24.62
N ASN A 181 18.99 -5.99 24.76
CA ASN A 181 17.78 -6.14 23.96
C ASN A 181 16.84 -4.94 24.12
N GLY A 182 16.69 -4.42 25.35
CA GLY A 182 15.92 -3.20 25.61
C GLY A 182 16.51 -1.98 24.91
N SER A 183 17.83 -1.80 24.92
CA SER A 183 18.49 -0.71 24.19
C SER A 183 18.30 -0.81 22.67
N VAL A 184 18.38 -2.03 22.11
CA VAL A 184 18.13 -2.27 20.69
C VAL A 184 16.67 -1.94 20.33
N PHE A 185 15.72 -2.38 21.15
CA PHE A 185 14.30 -2.07 20.96
C PHE A 185 14.03 -0.56 20.97
N THR A 186 14.55 0.17 21.98
CA THR A 186 14.43 1.63 22.05
C THR A 186 15.04 2.30 20.83
N LYS A 187 16.25 1.88 20.41
CA LYS A 187 16.91 2.41 19.22
C LYS A 187 16.06 2.21 17.96
N ASN A 188 15.48 1.02 17.78
CA ASN A 188 14.65 0.71 16.62
C ASN A 188 13.38 1.56 16.60
N LEU A 189 12.69 1.72 17.73
CA LEU A 189 11.51 2.58 17.82
C LEU A 189 11.85 4.05 17.55
N CYS A 190 12.95 4.57 18.12
CA CYS A 190 13.39 5.94 17.82
C CYS A 190 13.69 6.13 16.33
N SER A 191 14.32 5.13 15.68
CA SER A 191 14.57 5.16 14.25
C SER A 191 13.27 5.18 13.44
N GLN A 192 12.27 4.38 13.80
CA GLN A 192 10.96 4.36 13.14
C GLN A 192 10.23 5.71 13.32
N MET A 193 10.25 6.28 14.52
CA MET A 193 9.65 7.58 14.77
C MET A 193 10.30 8.68 13.93
N SER A 194 11.63 8.72 13.88
CA SER A 194 12.36 9.74 13.12
C SER A 194 12.20 9.59 11.61
N ALA A 195 12.13 8.36 11.10
CA ALA A 195 12.10 8.11 9.65
C ALA A 195 10.70 8.03 9.06
N ILE A 196 9.68 7.67 9.86
CA ILE A 196 8.32 7.39 9.40
C ILE A 196 7.32 8.32 10.07
N SER A 197 7.16 8.24 11.40
CA SER A 197 6.09 8.95 12.10
C SER A 197 6.24 10.47 12.04
N GLY A 198 7.46 10.98 12.22
CA GLY A 198 7.77 12.42 12.17
C GLY A 198 7.45 13.03 10.80
N PRO A 199 8.04 12.52 9.71
CA PRO A 199 7.71 12.99 8.36
C PRO A 199 6.24 12.85 7.98
N LEU A 200 5.56 11.78 8.42
CA LEU A 200 4.12 11.60 8.18
C LEU A 200 3.29 12.66 8.89
N LEU A 201 3.59 12.94 10.16
CA LEU A 201 2.88 13.97 10.93
C LEU A 201 3.09 15.36 10.32
N GLN A 202 4.33 15.70 9.98
CA GLN A 202 4.65 16.96 9.32
C GLN A 202 3.84 17.13 8.03
N TRP A 203 3.80 16.10 7.18
CA TRP A 203 3.03 16.13 5.94
C TRP A 203 1.52 16.31 6.18
N LEU A 204 0.97 15.70 7.23
CA LEU A 204 -0.45 15.87 7.58
C LEU A 204 -0.76 17.30 8.05
N GLU A 205 0.12 17.90 8.84
CA GLU A 205 0.01 19.28 9.30
C GLU A 205 0.12 20.27 8.12
N ASP A 206 1.12 20.09 7.26
CA ASP A 206 1.30 20.90 6.04
C ASP A 206 0.08 20.80 5.12
N ARG A 207 -0.46 19.58 4.94
CA ARG A 207 -1.66 19.35 4.13
C ARG A 207 -2.90 20.00 4.74
N LEU A 208 -3.04 19.98 6.06
CA LEU A 208 -4.14 20.65 6.74
C LEU A 208 -4.10 22.16 6.47
N GLU A 209 -2.91 22.76 6.51
CA GLU A 209 -2.76 24.19 6.24
C GLU A 209 -3.06 24.53 4.77
N GLN A 210 -2.58 23.71 3.83
CA GLN A 210 -2.93 23.83 2.41
C GLN A 210 -4.44 23.74 2.18
N ASN A 211 -5.13 22.81 2.86
CA ASN A 211 -6.57 22.67 2.74
C ASN A 211 -7.32 23.89 3.29
N LYS A 212 -6.88 24.49 4.41
CA LYS A 212 -7.49 25.71 4.93
C LYS A 212 -7.35 26.88 3.95
N GLN A 213 -6.16 27.07 3.40
CA GLN A 213 -5.90 28.08 2.39
C GLN A 213 -6.80 27.87 1.16
N ARG A 214 -6.88 26.62 0.67
CA ARG A 214 -7.72 26.27 -0.48
C ARG A 214 -9.21 26.51 -0.21
N VAL A 215 -9.68 26.23 1.01
CA VAL A 215 -11.07 26.51 1.40
C VAL A 215 -11.38 28.01 1.35
N GLN A 216 -10.46 28.87 1.79
CA GLN A 216 -10.64 30.32 1.72
C GLN A 216 -10.73 30.80 0.27
N GLU A 217 -9.83 30.33 -0.60
CA GLU A 217 -9.84 30.65 -2.03
C GLU A 217 -11.14 30.21 -2.71
N LEU A 218 -11.58 28.97 -2.47
CA LEU A 218 -12.82 28.44 -3.03
C LEU A 218 -14.06 29.17 -2.52
N GLN A 219 -14.03 29.64 -1.27
CA GLN A 219 -15.14 30.41 -0.71
C GLN A 219 -15.24 31.80 -1.36
N GLN A 220 -14.09 32.46 -1.59
CA GLN A 220 -14.05 33.73 -2.31
C GLN A 220 -14.50 33.57 -3.78
N GLU A 221 -14.02 32.53 -4.46
CA GLU A 221 -14.42 32.22 -5.84
C GLU A 221 -15.93 31.95 -5.93
N LYS A 222 -16.48 31.20 -4.97
CA LYS A 222 -17.92 30.96 -4.86
C LYS A 222 -18.71 32.26 -4.70
N GLU A 223 -18.26 33.16 -3.83
CA GLU A 223 -18.94 34.45 -3.61
C GLU A 223 -18.95 35.30 -4.89
N GLN A 224 -17.80 35.42 -5.57
CA GLN A 224 -17.71 36.15 -6.83
C GLN A 224 -18.65 35.56 -7.91
N LEU A 225 -18.66 34.24 -8.07
CA LEU A 225 -19.51 33.59 -9.06
C LEU A 225 -21.01 33.76 -8.77
N LEU A 226 -21.39 33.82 -7.49
CA LEU A 226 -22.78 34.09 -7.09
C LEU A 226 -23.19 35.54 -7.39
N GLU A 227 -22.30 36.50 -7.19
CA GLU A 227 -22.55 37.90 -7.55
C GLU A 227 -22.67 38.09 -9.07
N GLU A 228 -21.79 37.46 -9.85
CA GLU A 228 -21.84 37.49 -11.32
C GLU A 228 -23.13 36.85 -11.85
N LEU A 229 -23.57 35.73 -11.27
CA LEU A 229 -24.81 35.07 -11.64
C LEU A 229 -26.04 35.94 -11.31
N ALA A 230 -26.07 36.54 -10.13
CA ALA A 230 -27.17 37.43 -9.73
C ALA A 230 -27.26 38.69 -10.59
N ALA A 231 -26.16 39.15 -11.19
CA ALA A 231 -26.15 40.28 -12.11
C ALA A 231 -26.69 39.95 -13.51
N LEU A 232 -26.88 38.67 -13.84
CA LEU A 232 -27.44 38.20 -15.11
C LEU A 232 -28.96 37.97 -15.08
N GLU A 233 -29.57 37.97 -13.89
CA GLU A 233 -31.03 37.89 -13.67
C GLU A 233 -31.67 39.28 -13.57
#